data_AF-A0A2U1D3E9-F1
#
_entry.id   AF-A0A2U1D3E9-F1
#
_cell.length_a   1.000
_cell.length_b   1.000
_cell.length_c   1.000
_cell.angle_alpha   90.00
_cell.angle_beta   90.00
_cell.angle_gamma   90.00
#
_symmetry.space_group_name_H-M   'P 1'
#
loop_
_entity.id
_entity.type
_entity.pdbx_description
1 polymer ?
#
loop_
_entity_poly.entity_id
_entity_poly.type
_entity_poly.pdbx_seq_one_letter_code
_entity_poly.pdbx_strand_id
1 'polypeptide(L)'
;MKLVYLAGQLVGVVVQEHKNTLLIRKAFVTDLNGKRTIAITEKAVFVEKVVIDETQSKLVDVPENESIEPINMARSIEFIREFLNV
;
A
#
# COMPACT_ATOMS: atom_id res chain seq x y z
N MET A 1 -10.42 -3.86 -2.40
CA MET A 1 -9.27 -2.94 -2.47
C MET A 1 -8.30 -3.48 -3.51
N LYS A 2 -7.41 -2.64 -4.07
CA LYS A 2 -6.40 -3.10 -5.06
C LYS A 2 -5.01 -2.65 -4.63
N LEU A 3 -4.02 -3.51 -4.82
CA LEU A 3 -2.60 -3.21 -4.67
C LEU A 3 -2.09 -2.49 -5.92
N VAL A 4 -1.21 -1.52 -5.71
CA VAL A 4 -0.54 -0.76 -6.78
C VAL A 4 0.93 -1.15 -6.79
N TYR A 5 1.36 -1.77 -7.88
CA TYR A 5 2.76 -2.13 -8.11
C TYR A 5 3.36 -1.25 -9.20
N LEU A 6 4.57 -0.75 -8.94
CA LEU A 6 5.38 -0.02 -9.92
C LEU A 6 6.76 -0.69 -9.99
N ALA A 7 7.20 -1.07 -11.20
CA ALA A 7 8.47 -1.79 -11.42
C ALA A 7 8.64 -3.02 -10.50
N GLY A 8 7.55 -3.77 -10.24
CA GLY A 8 7.55 -4.95 -9.37
C GLY A 8 7.53 -4.68 -7.87
N GLN A 9 7.55 -3.41 -7.44
CA GLN A 9 7.50 -3.03 -6.03
C GLN A 9 6.10 -2.55 -5.63
N LEU A 10 5.62 -2.98 -4.46
CA LEU A 10 4.39 -2.45 -3.88
C LEU A 10 4.63 -0.99 -3.48
N VAL A 11 3.84 -0.07 -4.04
CA VAL A 11 3.93 1.37 -3.75
C VAL A 11 2.70 1.91 -3.03
N GLY A 12 1.56 1.23 -3.15
CA GLY A 12 0.33 1.70 -2.52
C GLY A 12 -0.84 0.72 -2.60
N VAL A 13 -1.95 1.15 -1.99
CA VAL A 13 -3.24 0.47 -2.02
C VAL A 13 -4.31 1.48 -2.43
N VAL A 14 -5.12 1.10 -3.42
CA VAL A 14 -6.35 1.81 -3.78
C VAL A 14 -7.37 1.56 -2.68
N VAL A 15 -7.65 2.61 -1.91
CA VAL A 15 -8.61 2.58 -0.79
C VAL A 15 -9.99 3.12 -1.19
N GLN A 16 -10.05 3.93 -2.25
CA GLN A 16 -11.29 4.43 -2.81
C GLN A 16 -11.14 4.64 -4.32
N GLU A 17 -12.20 4.34 -5.05
CA GLU A 17 -12.28 4.55 -6.50
C GLU A 17 -13.43 5.51 -6.80
N HIS A 18 -13.13 6.54 -7.59
CA HIS A 18 -14.10 7.45 -8.18
C HIS A 18 -14.14 7.24 -9.70
N LYS A 19 -14.96 8.03 -10.41
CA LYS A 19 -15.17 7.89 -11.85
C LYS A 19 -13.83 7.84 -12.63
N ASN A 20 -12.97 8.84 -12.44
CA ASN A 20 -11.70 8.99 -13.16
C ASN A 20 -10.46 9.05 -12.25
N THR A 21 -10.64 9.01 -10.93
CA THR A 21 -9.57 9.16 -9.95
C THR A 21 -9.58 8.02 -8.95
N LEU A 22 -8.39 7.67 -8.46
CA LEU A 22 -8.14 6.68 -7.41
C LEU A 22 -7.54 7.39 -6.21
N LEU A 23 -8.01 7.08 -5.01
CA LEU A 23 -7.32 7.44 -3.78
C LEU A 23 -6.36 6.30 -3.41
N ILE A 24 -5.06 6.58 -3.51
CA ILE A 24 -4.00 5.60 -3.25
C ILE A 24 -3.29 5.99 -1.95
N ARG A 25 -3.29 5.09 -0.96
CA ARG A 25 -2.47 5.23 0.24
C ARG A 25 -1.13 4.54 0.03
N LYS A 26 -0.03 5.18 0.40
CA LYS A 26 1.31 4.59 0.32
C LYS A 26 1.37 3.35 1.22
N ALA A 27 1.91 2.26 0.67
CA ALA A 27 1.93 0.96 1.32
C ALA A 27 3.27 0.25 1.12
N PHE A 28 3.57 -0.69 2.01
CA PHE A 28 4.70 -1.60 1.91
C PHE A 28 4.37 -2.93 2.60
N VAL A 29 5.15 -3.96 2.29
CA VAL A 29 5.02 -5.29 2.90
C VAL A 29 5.88 -5.35 4.15
N THR A 30 5.34 -5.90 5.22
CA THR A 30 6.08 -6.19 6.46
C THR A 30 5.60 -7.51 7.09
N ASP A 31 6.26 -7.94 8.16
CA ASP A 31 5.81 -9.05 9.01
C ASP A 31 5.24 -8.49 10.31
N LEU A 32 4.02 -8.90 10.67
CA LEU A 32 3.40 -8.57 11.95
C LEU A 32 2.97 -9.87 12.62
N ASN A 33 3.56 -10.16 13.78
CA ASN A 33 3.28 -11.36 14.57
C ASN A 33 3.48 -12.68 13.79
N GLY A 34 4.51 -12.77 12.95
CA GLY A 34 4.81 -13.95 12.13
C GLY A 34 3.89 -14.07 10.90
N LYS A 35 3.22 -12.98 10.53
CA LYS A 35 2.31 -12.93 9.37
C LYS A 35 2.67 -11.77 8.45
N ARG A 36 2.94 -12.12 7.19
CA ARG A 36 3.08 -11.16 6.10
C ARG A 36 1.83 -10.28 5.98
N THR A 37 2.02 -8.98 6.11
CA THR A 37 0.96 -7.96 6.17
C THR A 37 1.32 -6.79 5.27
N ILE A 38 0.31 -6.17 4.65
CA ILE A 38 0.48 -4.91 3.93
C ILE A 38 0.15 -3.76 4.87
N ALA A 39 1.15 -2.96 5.19
CA ALA A 39 0.99 -1.79 6.04
C ALA A 39 0.68 -0.55 5.17
N ILE A 40 -0.39 0.18 5.49
CA ILE A 40 -0.75 1.45 4.82
C ILE A 40 -0.47 2.65 5.71
N THR A 41 0.27 3.62 5.17
CA THR A 41 0.59 4.89 5.85
C THR A 41 -0.57 5.88 5.74
N GLU A 42 -0.58 6.94 6.54
CA GLU A 42 -1.54 8.05 6.40
C GLU A 42 -1.34 8.87 5.11
N LYS A 43 -0.19 8.73 4.44
CA LYS A 43 0.09 9.43 3.18
C LYS A 43 -0.79 8.88 2.07
N ALA A 44 -1.59 9.76 1.47
CA ALA A 44 -2.49 9.43 0.38
C ALA A 44 -2.35 10.42 -0.78
N VAL A 45 -2.59 9.96 -2.00
CA VAL A 45 -2.59 10.78 -3.22
C VAL A 45 -3.81 10.42 -4.06
N PHE A 46 -4.47 11.43 -4.62
CA PHE A 46 -5.44 11.24 -5.69
C PHE A 46 -4.70 11.13 -7.02
N VAL A 47 -4.89 10.03 -7.72
CA VAL A 47 -4.23 9.75 -9.00
C VAL A 47 -5.30 9.52 -10.06
N GLU A 48 -5.20 10.21 -11.19
CA GLU A 48 -6.08 9.94 -12.33
C GLU A 48 -5.77 8.57 -12.94
N LYS A 49 -6.80 7.85 -13.40
CA LYS A 49 -6.64 6.51 -13.96
C LYS A 49 -5.68 6.49 -15.17
N VAL A 50 -5.70 7.54 -15.99
CA VAL A 50 -4.76 7.71 -17.12
C VAL A 50 -3.29 7.72 -16.68
N VAL A 51 -2.97 8.33 -15.54
CA VAL A 51 -1.59 8.36 -15.01
C VAL A 51 -1.13 6.98 -14.56
N ILE A 52 -2.04 6.15 -14.05
CA ILE A 52 -1.73 4.75 -13.69
C ILE A 52 -1.33 3.96 -14.94
N ASP A 53 -2.05 4.16 -16.03
CA ASP A 53 -1.76 3.49 -17.30
C ASP A 53 -0.42 3.97 -17.90
N GLU A 54 -0.14 5.27 -17.85
CA GLU A 54 1.12 5.87 -18.35
C GLU A 54 2.34 5.45 -17.55
N THR A 55 2.21 5.29 -16.23
CA THR A 55 3.31 4.87 -15.34
C THR A 55 3.62 3.38 -15.42
N GLN A 56 2.91 2.62 -16.28
CA GLN A 56 3.00 1.15 -16.34
C GLN A 56 2.75 0.50 -14.98
N SER A 57 1.92 1.13 -14.15
CA SER A 57 1.55 0.62 -12.84
C SER A 57 0.61 -0.57 -13.01
N LYS A 58 0.84 -1.64 -12.23
CA LYS A 58 -0.04 -2.81 -12.21
C LYS A 58 -0.97 -2.73 -11.02
N LEU A 59 -2.28 -2.76 -11.29
CA LEU A 59 -3.30 -2.94 -10.28
C LEU A 59 -3.57 -4.43 -10.09
N VAL A 60 -3.47 -4.92 -8.86
CA VAL A 60 -3.67 -6.33 -8.50
C VAL A 60 -4.69 -6.41 -7.38
N ASP A 61 -5.65 -7.33 -7.46
CA ASP A 61 -6.55 -7.56 -6.34
C ASP A 61 -5.79 -8.07 -5.12
N VAL A 62 -6.24 -7.68 -3.93
CA VAL A 62 -5.62 -8.10 -2.68
C VAL A 62 -5.82 -9.62 -2.51
N PRO A 63 -4.75 -10.42 -2.36
CA PRO A 63 -4.90 -11.85 -2.12
C PRO A 63 -5.69 -12.14 -0.83
N GLU A 64 -6.47 -13.23 -0.82
CA GLU A 64 -7.35 -13.59 0.32
C GLU A 64 -6.60 -13.78 1.65
N ASN A 65 -5.31 -14.16 1.58
CA ASN A 65 -4.46 -14.40 2.74
C ASN A 65 -3.71 -13.16 3.23
N GLU A 66 -3.77 -12.04 2.51
CA GLU A 66 -3.10 -10.79 2.89
C GLU A 66 -4.03 -9.89 3.71
N SER A 67 -3.53 -9.44 4.86
CA SER A 67 -4.19 -8.39 5.65
C SER A 67 -3.65 -7.02 5.28
N ILE A 68 -4.55 -6.04 5.17
CA ILE A 68 -4.19 -4.62 5.02
C ILE A 68 -4.45 -3.94 6.36
N GLU A 69 -3.41 -3.38 6.95
CA GLU A 69 -3.45 -2.78 8.28
C GLU A 69 -2.98 -1.31 8.23
N PRO A 70 -3.74 -0.36 8.80
CA PRO A 70 -3.26 1.00 8.94
C PRO A 70 -2.14 1.08 9.97
N ILE A 71 -1.11 1.86 9.63
CA ILE A 71 -0.06 2.23 10.58
C ILE A 71 -0.61 3.32 11.48
N ASN A 72 -0.77 3.02 12.77
CA ASN A 72 -1.02 4.04 13.79
C ASN A 72 0.31 4.50 14.42
N MET A 73 0.29 5.58 15.20
CA MET A 73 1.51 6.11 15.85
C MET A 73 2.24 5.07 16.72
N ALA A 74 1.52 4.20 17.42
CA ALA A 74 2.14 3.15 18.24
C ALA A 74 2.94 2.15 17.38
N ARG A 75 2.35 1.65 16.30
CA ARG A 75 3.00 0.74 15.35
C ARG A 75 4.06 1.43 14.51
N SER A 76 4.03 2.76 14.39
CA SER A 76 5.03 3.49 13.60
C SER A 76 6.46 3.30 14.14
N ILE A 77 6.62 3.19 15.46
CA ILE A 77 7.91 2.90 16.10
C ILE A 77 8.36 1.47 15.77
N GLU A 78 7.46 0.50 15.85
CA GLU A 78 7.74 -0.91 15.49
C GLU A 78 8.18 -1.02 14.03
N PHE A 79 7.48 -0.37 13.10
CA PHE A 79 7.86 -0.36 11.69
C PHE A 79 9.16 0.37 11.41
N ILE A 80 9.46 1.47 12.12
CA ILE A 80 10.75 2.15 11.96
C ILE A 80 11.88 1.24 12.43
N ARG A 81 11.70 0.49 13.52
CA ARG A 81 12.69 -0.48 14.00
C ARG A 81 12.90 -1.61 13.00
N GLU A 82 11.82 -2.20 12.49
CA GLU A 82 11.88 -3.22 11.42
C GLU A 82 12.59 -2.69 10.17
N PHE A 83 12.24 -1.49 9.71
CA PHE A 83 12.84 -0.88 8.52
C PHE A 83 14.33 -0.58 8.72
N LEU A 84 14.73 -0.14 9.91
CA LEU A 84 16.12 0.17 10.24
C LEU A 84 16.94 -1.06 10.64
N ASN A 85 16.35 -2.28 10.67
CA ASN A 85 16.97 -3.51 11.17
C ASN A 85 17.56 -3.38 12.59
N VAL A 86 16.84 -2.72 13.52
CA VAL A 86 17.26 -2.51 14.92
C VAL A 86 16.43 -3.37 15.87
#